data_AF-A0A8C1K6V5-F1
#
_entry.id   AF-A0A8C1K6V5-F1
#
_cell.length_a   1.000
_cell.length_b   1.000
_cell.length_c   1.000
_cell.angle_alpha   90.00
_cell.angle_beta   90.00
_cell.angle_gamma   90.00
#
_symmetry.space_group_name_H-M   'P 1'
#
loop_
_entity.id
_entity.type
_entity.pdbx_description
1 polymer ?
#
loop_
_entity_poly.entity_id
_entity_poly.type
_entity_poly.pdbx_seq_one_letter_code
_entity_poly.pdbx_strand_id
1 'polypeptide(L)'
;TDSISKPMFKPKDHQHLRYNPLRDSWVLVSAHQMKRLWKGQVEKQPEDNIPRVRANGEGSNWTVNPEYDSTFMFDNDFPALQPDTPDPGMIFCPVQSHKTQSLYSVMCFHPWSDITLPLMQPAEISKVIDRWADLIVELGAEYTWVQIFENKGAMMGCSNPHPHCQVCPSNFLPNEPALAERCQRDFLQKHGEPLLLQYKTQFIALSIKTPYR
;
A
#
# COMPACT_ATOMS: atom_id res chain seq x y z
N THR A 1 14.85 37.95 41.51
CA THR A 1 15.32 36.84 40.66
C THR A 1 14.12 36.30 39.93
N ASP A 2 13.79 36.89 38.79
CA ASP A 2 12.61 36.50 38.03
C ASP A 2 12.87 35.17 37.32
N SER A 3 12.18 34.13 37.80
CA SER A 3 12.12 32.84 37.13
C SER A 3 11.34 33.00 35.83
N ILE A 4 12.06 33.17 34.72
CA ILE A 4 11.46 33.13 33.38
C ILE A 4 10.82 31.74 33.21
N SER A 5 9.50 31.67 33.29
CA SER A 5 8.76 30.43 33.08
C SER A 5 9.04 29.94 31.66
N LYS A 6 9.62 28.75 31.51
CA LYS A 6 9.82 28.15 30.19
C LYS A 6 8.46 28.03 29.49
N PRO A 7 8.34 28.44 28.21
CA PRO A 7 7.09 28.33 27.49
C PRO A 7 6.64 26.87 27.40
N MET A 8 5.37 26.62 27.72
CA MET A 8 4.76 25.30 27.67
C MET A 8 4.65 24.82 26.22
N PHE A 9 5.08 23.58 25.96
CA PHE A 9 4.98 22.99 24.62
C PHE A 9 3.52 22.76 24.22
N LYS A 10 3.15 23.20 23.01
CA LYS A 10 1.83 23.00 22.41
C LYS A 10 1.98 22.30 21.05
N PRO A 11 1.64 21.01 20.92
CA PRO A 11 1.83 20.25 19.69
C PRO A 11 1.12 20.82 18.45
N LYS A 12 0.05 21.61 18.64
CA LYS A 12 -0.72 22.23 17.55
C LYS A 12 -0.08 23.50 17.01
N ASP A 13 0.83 24.12 17.78
CA ASP A 13 1.42 25.41 17.46
C ASP A 13 2.93 25.28 17.25
N HIS A 14 3.61 24.41 17.99
CA HIS A 14 5.07 24.30 17.97
C HIS A 14 5.54 23.19 17.03
N GLN A 15 6.59 23.49 16.28
CA GLN A 15 7.29 22.51 15.46
C GLN A 15 7.89 21.42 16.35
N HIS A 16 7.81 20.16 15.91
CA HIS A 16 8.36 19.03 16.63
C HIS A 16 8.64 17.87 15.69
N LEU A 17 9.46 16.91 16.13
CA LEU A 17 9.67 15.64 15.44
C LEU A 17 8.75 14.58 16.05
N ARG A 18 8.21 13.70 15.19
CA ARG A 18 7.52 12.48 15.61
C ARG A 18 8.25 11.28 15.06
N TYR A 19 8.53 10.31 15.92
CA TYR A 19 9.20 9.08 15.53
C TYR A 19 8.19 8.08 14.95
N ASN A 20 8.53 7.43 13.84
CA ASN A 20 7.82 6.30 13.28
C ASN A 20 8.57 5.00 13.66
N PRO A 21 8.05 4.22 14.62
CA PRO A 21 8.76 3.05 15.12
C PRO A 21 8.73 1.85 14.16
N LEU A 22 7.89 1.86 13.12
CA LEU A 22 7.91 0.82 12.07
C LEU A 22 9.00 1.05 11.02
N ARG A 23 9.50 2.29 10.89
CA ARG A 23 10.46 2.69 9.85
C ARG A 23 11.76 3.24 10.41
N ASP A 24 11.92 3.24 11.72
CA ASP A 24 13.06 3.82 12.43
C ASP A 24 13.45 5.22 11.91
N SER A 25 12.46 6.10 11.76
CA SER A 25 12.67 7.42 11.15
C SER A 25 11.86 8.51 11.86
N TRP A 26 12.31 9.75 11.72
CA TRP A 26 11.67 10.93 12.30
C TRP A 26 10.97 11.75 11.22
N VAL A 27 9.76 12.19 11.51
CA VAL A 27 8.95 13.07 10.66
C VAL A 27 8.86 14.45 11.31
N LEU A 28 9.24 15.50 10.57
CA LEU A 28 9.06 16.88 11.01
C LEU A 28 7.60 17.32 10.87
N VAL A 29 7.02 17.75 11.98
CA VAL A 29 5.66 18.30 12.04
C VAL A 29 5.75 19.81 12.18
N SER A 30 5.35 20.53 11.12
CA SER A 30 5.29 21.98 11.09
C SER A 30 3.85 22.48 10.95
N ALA A 31 3.13 22.57 12.06
CA ALA A 31 1.69 22.85 12.09
C ALA A 31 1.27 24.17 11.42
N HIS A 32 2.17 25.16 11.34
CA HIS A 32 1.89 26.46 10.72
C HIS A 32 1.91 26.46 9.18
N GLN A 33 2.51 25.44 8.53
CA GLN A 33 2.72 25.50 7.07
C GLN A 33 1.43 25.47 6.26
N MET A 34 0.36 24.85 6.77
CA MET A 34 -0.95 24.81 6.10
C MET A 34 -1.65 26.18 6.04
N LYS A 35 -1.21 27.19 6.81
CA LYS A 35 -1.75 28.56 6.76
C LYS A 35 -1.17 29.39 5.60
N ARG A 36 -0.16 28.88 4.90
CA ARG A 36 0.41 29.56 3.75
C ARG A 36 -0.59 29.53 2.60
N LEU A 37 -0.88 30.70 2.02
CA LEU A 37 -1.75 30.82 0.86
C LEU A 37 -1.20 29.98 -0.30
N TRP A 38 -1.96 28.99 -0.75
CA TRP A 38 -1.64 28.16 -1.90
C TRP A 38 -1.98 28.90 -3.20
N LYS A 39 -0.98 29.09 -4.06
CA LYS A 39 -1.13 29.61 -5.44
C LYS A 39 -0.52 28.67 -6.48
N GLY A 40 -0.21 27.44 -6.06
CA GLY A 40 0.44 26.44 -6.91
C GLY A 40 -0.58 25.65 -7.73
N GLN A 41 -0.14 24.49 -8.18
CA GLN A 41 -0.95 23.53 -8.95
C GLN A 41 -2.27 23.21 -8.23
N VAL A 42 -3.38 23.27 -8.97
CA VAL A 42 -4.69 22.81 -8.51
C VAL A 42 -5.00 21.54 -9.28
N GLU A 43 -5.18 20.45 -8.54
CA GLU A 43 -5.47 19.15 -9.13
C GLU A 43 -6.85 19.14 -9.79
N LYS A 44 -6.96 18.45 -10.92
CA LYS A 44 -8.26 18.23 -11.56
C LYS A 44 -9.11 17.36 -10.64
N GLN A 45 -10.39 17.66 -10.55
CA GLN A 45 -11.31 16.78 -9.86
C GLN A 45 -11.40 15.44 -10.60
N PRO A 46 -11.62 14.33 -9.88
CA PRO A 46 -11.89 13.04 -10.51
C PRO A 46 -13.06 13.17 -11.50
N GLU A 47 -13.00 12.44 -12.61
CA GLU A 47 -14.14 12.38 -13.53
C GLU A 47 -15.27 11.59 -12.87
N ASP A 48 -16.44 12.23 -12.69
CA ASP A 48 -17.60 11.62 -12.04
C ASP A 48 -18.31 10.59 -12.91
N ASN A 49 -18.10 10.63 -14.24
CA ASN A 49 -18.83 9.82 -15.21
C ASN A 49 -17.93 8.76 -15.86
N ILE A 50 -17.49 7.78 -15.08
CA ILE A 50 -16.87 6.57 -15.63
C ILE A 50 -18.00 5.76 -16.31
N PRO A 51 -17.95 5.50 -17.63
CA PRO A 51 -18.97 4.70 -18.28
C PRO A 51 -19.00 3.30 -17.68
N ARG A 52 -20.20 2.80 -17.37
CA ARG A 52 -20.40 1.42 -16.90
C ARG A 52 -20.14 0.44 -18.02
N VAL A 53 -19.00 -0.24 -17.94
CA VAL A 53 -18.54 -1.22 -18.92
C VAL A 53 -18.09 -2.46 -18.16
N ARG A 54 -18.32 -3.65 -18.73
CA ARG A 54 -17.72 -4.87 -18.18
C ARG A 54 -16.24 -4.89 -18.54
N ALA A 55 -15.37 -5.46 -17.71
CA ALA A 55 -13.96 -5.63 -18.09
C ALA A 55 -13.73 -6.61 -19.27
N ASN A 56 -14.76 -6.99 -20.02
CA ASN A 56 -14.73 -7.84 -21.22
C ASN A 56 -14.06 -7.15 -22.43
N GLY A 57 -13.08 -6.27 -22.19
CA GLY A 57 -12.25 -5.71 -23.25
C GLY A 57 -11.22 -6.74 -23.72
N GLU A 58 -10.78 -6.61 -24.97
CA GLU A 58 -9.58 -7.28 -25.46
C GLU A 58 -8.40 -6.77 -24.61
N GLY A 59 -7.72 -7.66 -23.88
CA GLY A 59 -6.42 -7.36 -23.30
C GLY A 59 -5.46 -6.94 -24.43
N SER A 60 -4.32 -6.31 -24.09
CA SER A 60 -3.39 -5.86 -25.14
C SER A 60 -2.83 -7.04 -25.96
N ASN A 61 -2.94 -8.26 -25.42
CA ASN A 61 -2.66 -9.54 -26.07
C ASN A 61 -3.87 -10.21 -26.78
N TRP A 62 -4.93 -9.46 -27.14
CA TRP A 62 -6.09 -9.97 -27.89
C TRP A 62 -6.89 -11.09 -27.21
N THR A 63 -6.68 -11.29 -25.90
CA THR A 63 -7.45 -12.25 -25.11
C THR A 63 -8.68 -11.56 -24.55
N VAL A 64 -9.86 -12.11 -24.81
CA VAL A 64 -11.13 -11.61 -24.28
C VAL A 64 -11.30 -12.13 -22.87
N ASN A 65 -11.49 -11.23 -21.91
CA ASN A 65 -11.77 -11.63 -20.54
C ASN A 65 -13.08 -12.42 -20.47
N PRO A 66 -13.13 -13.56 -19.74
CA PRO A 66 -14.35 -14.34 -19.58
C PRO A 66 -15.42 -13.52 -18.87
N GLU A 67 -16.68 -13.93 -19.01
CA GLU A 67 -17.73 -13.37 -18.16
C GLU A 67 -17.50 -13.81 -16.72
N TYR A 68 -17.31 -12.83 -15.82
CA TYR A 68 -17.16 -13.04 -14.40
C TYR A 68 -18.14 -12.17 -13.61
N ASP A 69 -18.54 -12.65 -12.43
CA ASP A 69 -19.57 -12.02 -11.59
C ASP A 69 -19.02 -11.42 -10.28
N SER A 70 -17.71 -11.55 -10.03
CA SER A 70 -17.06 -11.02 -8.82
C SER A 70 -15.61 -10.62 -9.11
N THR A 71 -14.63 -11.26 -8.48
CA THR A 71 -13.21 -11.02 -8.74
C THR A 71 -12.74 -11.76 -9.97
N PHE A 72 -11.82 -11.17 -10.73
CA PHE A 72 -11.17 -11.82 -11.86
C PHE A 72 -9.69 -11.49 -11.87
N MET A 73 -8.85 -12.49 -12.14
CA MET A 73 -7.40 -12.37 -12.11
C MET A 73 -6.80 -12.76 -13.45
N PHE A 74 -5.83 -11.99 -13.90
CA PHE A 74 -5.06 -12.26 -15.12
C PHE A 74 -3.64 -11.73 -14.94
N ASP A 75 -2.72 -12.27 -15.74
CA ASP A 75 -1.34 -11.78 -15.77
C ASP A 75 -1.29 -10.42 -16.43
N ASN A 76 -0.50 -9.51 -15.87
CA ASN A 76 -0.32 -8.21 -16.48
C ASN A 76 0.45 -8.35 -17.79
N ASP A 77 -0.11 -7.81 -18.87
CA ASP A 77 0.52 -7.78 -20.19
C ASP A 77 1.86 -7.03 -20.20
N PHE A 78 2.06 -6.08 -19.26
CA PHE A 78 3.29 -5.31 -19.09
C PHE A 78 3.87 -5.52 -17.69
N PRO A 79 4.37 -6.74 -17.39
CA PRO A 79 4.81 -7.06 -16.04
C PRO A 79 6.13 -6.34 -15.74
N ALA A 80 6.23 -5.74 -14.56
CA ALA A 80 7.45 -5.04 -14.13
C ALA A 80 8.63 -6.01 -13.93
N LEU A 81 8.35 -7.31 -13.76
CA LEU A 81 9.30 -8.37 -13.51
C LEU A 81 8.94 -9.59 -14.36
N GLN A 82 9.94 -10.31 -14.87
CA GLN A 82 9.73 -11.52 -15.67
C GLN A 82 10.28 -12.75 -14.95
N PRO A 83 9.63 -13.91 -15.09
CA PRO A 83 10.03 -15.14 -14.41
C PRO A 83 11.42 -15.62 -14.86
N ASP A 84 11.81 -15.43 -16.12
CA ASP A 84 13.05 -15.99 -16.68
C ASP A 84 14.22 -15.01 -16.79
N THR A 85 14.30 -14.05 -15.87
CA THR A 85 15.40 -13.07 -15.87
C THR A 85 16.76 -13.77 -15.63
N PRO A 86 17.78 -13.56 -16.49
CA PRO A 86 19.10 -14.16 -16.31
C PRO A 86 19.80 -13.59 -15.06
N ASP A 87 20.66 -14.41 -14.45
CA ASP A 87 21.45 -13.97 -13.29
C ASP A 87 22.56 -13.01 -13.75
N PRO A 88 22.65 -11.79 -13.20
CA PRO A 88 23.72 -10.85 -13.53
C PRO A 88 25.12 -11.32 -13.07
N GLY A 89 25.20 -12.38 -12.26
CA GLY A 89 26.45 -12.88 -11.70
C GLY A 89 26.93 -12.07 -10.50
N MET A 90 27.80 -12.67 -9.70
CA MET A 90 28.30 -12.04 -8.48
C MET A 90 29.60 -11.29 -8.77
N ILE A 91 29.55 -9.96 -8.68
CA ILE A 91 30.75 -9.10 -8.74
C ILE A 91 30.95 -8.51 -7.33
N PHE A 92 32.12 -8.77 -6.72
CA PHE A 92 32.49 -8.14 -5.45
C PHE A 92 32.84 -6.66 -5.68
N CYS A 93 31.80 -5.84 -5.70
CA CYS A 93 31.84 -4.39 -5.84
C CYS A 93 30.85 -3.76 -4.83
N PRO A 94 31.05 -2.51 -4.38
CA PRO A 94 30.04 -1.79 -3.59
C PRO A 94 28.70 -1.61 -4.31
N VAL A 95 28.70 -1.67 -5.65
CA VAL A 95 27.49 -1.67 -6.49
C VAL A 95 27.21 -3.12 -6.90
N GLN A 96 26.13 -3.69 -6.37
CA GLN A 96 25.74 -5.08 -6.57
C GLN A 96 24.41 -5.16 -7.31
N SER A 97 24.31 -6.16 -8.18
CA SER A 97 23.08 -6.51 -8.89
C SER A 97 22.68 -7.92 -8.48
N HIS A 98 21.38 -8.14 -8.29
CA HIS A 98 20.83 -9.45 -7.96
C HIS A 98 19.72 -9.82 -8.93
N LYS A 99 19.60 -11.11 -9.21
CA LYS A 99 18.46 -11.65 -9.96
C LYS A 99 17.17 -11.42 -9.19
N THR A 100 16.12 -11.02 -9.89
CA THR A 100 14.76 -10.92 -9.38
C THR A 100 13.80 -11.64 -10.30
N GLN A 101 12.83 -12.34 -9.72
CA GLN A 101 11.76 -13.05 -10.40
C GLN A 101 10.46 -12.77 -9.64
N SER A 102 9.40 -12.47 -10.39
CA SER A 102 8.07 -12.19 -9.84
C SER A 102 7.07 -12.30 -10.97
N LEU A 103 5.91 -12.86 -10.67
CA LEU A 103 4.73 -12.79 -11.52
C LEU A 103 3.99 -11.48 -11.21
N TYR A 104 3.70 -10.66 -12.21
CA TYR A 104 2.91 -9.46 -11.97
C TYR A 104 1.50 -9.70 -12.48
N SER A 105 0.53 -9.76 -11.57
CA SER A 105 -0.86 -10.04 -11.94
C SER A 105 -1.79 -8.92 -11.50
N VAL A 106 -2.89 -8.75 -12.24
CA VAL A 106 -3.96 -7.81 -11.94
C VAL A 106 -5.16 -8.59 -11.45
N MET A 107 -5.82 -8.09 -10.39
CA MET A 107 -7.06 -8.65 -9.89
C MET A 107 -8.15 -7.57 -9.90
N CYS A 108 -9.14 -7.71 -10.77
CA CYS A 108 -10.35 -6.90 -10.76
C CYS A 108 -11.21 -7.24 -9.54
N PHE A 109 -11.77 -6.23 -8.87
CA PHE A 109 -12.66 -6.42 -7.72
C PHE A 109 -14.10 -6.74 -8.10
N HIS A 110 -14.54 -6.20 -9.23
CA HIS A 110 -15.94 -6.21 -9.66
C HIS A 110 -16.03 -6.28 -11.20
N PRO A 111 -17.10 -6.83 -11.80
CA PRO A 111 -17.30 -6.82 -13.24
C PRO A 111 -17.54 -5.45 -13.85
N TRP A 112 -18.09 -4.49 -13.09
CA TRP A 112 -18.42 -3.15 -13.59
C TRP A 112 -17.37 -2.10 -13.20
N SER A 113 -16.99 -1.28 -14.18
CA SER A 113 -15.97 -0.22 -14.08
C SER A 113 -16.34 0.96 -13.17
N ASP A 114 -17.63 1.21 -12.95
CA ASP A 114 -18.16 2.34 -12.19
C ASP A 114 -18.32 2.04 -10.68
N ILE A 115 -18.08 0.80 -10.25
CA ILE A 115 -18.20 0.40 -8.84
C ILE A 115 -16.83 0.33 -8.18
N THR A 116 -16.50 1.32 -7.35
CA THR A 116 -15.28 1.29 -6.52
C THR A 116 -15.55 0.69 -5.13
N LEU A 117 -14.51 0.28 -4.40
CA LEU A 117 -14.64 -0.36 -3.07
C LEU A 117 -15.67 0.29 -2.11
N PRO A 118 -15.75 1.63 -1.95
CA PRO A 118 -16.76 2.27 -1.10
C PRO A 118 -18.21 2.13 -1.56
N LEU A 119 -18.45 1.81 -2.84
CA LEU A 119 -19.77 1.63 -3.43
C LEU A 119 -20.20 0.16 -3.50
N MET A 120 -19.28 -0.77 -3.23
CA MET A 120 -19.56 -2.21 -3.20
C MET A 120 -20.39 -2.56 -1.96
N GLN A 121 -21.24 -3.58 -2.10
CA GLN A 121 -21.92 -4.19 -0.97
C GLN A 121 -20.91 -4.91 -0.07
N PRO A 122 -21.14 -4.97 1.26
CA PRO A 122 -20.24 -5.67 2.17
C PRO A 122 -19.94 -7.11 1.76
N ALA A 123 -20.93 -7.84 1.23
CA ALA A 123 -20.75 -9.20 0.73
C ALA A 123 -19.83 -9.29 -0.50
N GLU A 124 -19.78 -8.26 -1.34
CA GLU A 124 -18.85 -8.18 -2.47
C GLU A 124 -17.43 -7.87 -1.99
N ILE A 125 -17.30 -6.98 -1.00
CA ILE A 125 -16.01 -6.68 -0.36
C ILE A 125 -15.45 -7.92 0.34
N SER A 126 -16.30 -8.72 1.01
CA SER A 126 -15.87 -9.99 1.60
C SER A 126 -15.23 -10.91 0.56
N LYS A 127 -15.82 -11.06 -0.64
CA LYS A 127 -15.23 -11.86 -1.71
C LYS A 127 -13.86 -11.36 -2.16
N VAL A 128 -13.65 -10.04 -2.19
CA VAL A 128 -12.34 -9.44 -2.49
C VAL A 128 -11.32 -9.81 -1.41
N ILE A 129 -11.71 -9.71 -0.13
CA ILE A 129 -10.84 -10.07 1.01
C ILE A 129 -10.52 -11.57 1.01
N ASP A 130 -11.51 -12.42 0.78
CA ASP A 130 -11.34 -13.86 0.69
C ASP A 130 -10.34 -14.20 -0.43
N ARG A 131 -10.48 -13.56 -1.60
CA ARG A 131 -9.54 -13.78 -2.70
C ARG A 131 -8.12 -13.29 -2.37
N TRP A 132 -7.97 -12.17 -1.67
CA TRP A 132 -6.64 -11.74 -1.19
C TRP A 132 -6.02 -12.74 -0.23
N ALA A 133 -6.81 -13.31 0.69
CA ALA A 133 -6.34 -14.33 1.62
C ALA A 133 -5.87 -15.59 0.88
N ASP A 134 -6.68 -16.08 -0.07
CA ASP A 134 -6.33 -17.22 -0.92
C ASP A 134 -5.00 -16.97 -1.66
N LEU A 135 -4.85 -15.79 -2.28
CA LEU A 135 -3.64 -15.43 -3.02
C LEU A 135 -2.39 -15.39 -2.15
N ILE A 136 -2.49 -14.89 -0.92
CA ILE A 136 -1.37 -14.89 0.01
C ILE A 136 -0.95 -16.32 0.36
N VAL A 137 -1.91 -17.23 0.56
CA VAL A 137 -1.63 -18.64 0.88
C VAL A 137 -1.06 -19.37 -0.33
N GLU A 138 -1.69 -19.22 -1.51
CA GLU A 138 -1.27 -19.84 -2.77
C GLU A 138 0.15 -19.42 -3.15
N LEU A 139 0.40 -18.11 -3.25
CA LEU A 139 1.68 -17.56 -3.70
C LEU A 139 2.75 -17.62 -2.60
N GLY A 140 2.36 -17.55 -1.33
CA GLY A 140 3.29 -17.63 -0.20
C GLY A 140 3.96 -19.01 -0.05
N ALA A 141 3.45 -20.05 -0.72
CA ALA A 141 4.10 -21.36 -0.79
C ALA A 141 5.35 -21.35 -1.68
N GLU A 142 5.43 -20.45 -2.67
CA GLU A 142 6.52 -20.35 -3.64
C GLU A 142 7.40 -19.11 -3.42
N TYR A 143 6.79 -17.98 -3.01
CA TYR A 143 7.45 -16.69 -2.92
C TYR A 143 7.66 -16.24 -1.47
N THR A 144 8.80 -15.60 -1.21
CA THR A 144 9.17 -15.05 0.11
C THR A 144 8.23 -13.93 0.58
N TRP A 145 7.72 -13.12 -0.35
CA TRP A 145 6.85 -11.99 -0.04
C TRP A 145 5.75 -11.87 -1.09
N VAL A 146 4.52 -11.58 -0.66
CA VAL A 146 3.38 -11.32 -1.55
C VAL A 146 2.86 -9.91 -1.28
N GLN A 147 3.11 -8.99 -2.22
CA GLN A 147 2.62 -7.62 -2.11
C GLN A 147 1.30 -7.46 -2.88
N ILE A 148 0.22 -7.25 -2.13
CA ILE A 148 -1.08 -6.83 -2.68
C ILE A 148 -1.22 -5.33 -2.44
N PHE A 149 -1.59 -4.57 -3.48
CA PHE A 149 -1.80 -3.12 -3.35
C PHE A 149 -2.74 -2.57 -4.43
N GLU A 150 -3.41 -1.46 -4.11
CA GLU A 150 -4.30 -0.72 -5.02
C GLU A 150 -3.73 0.67 -5.25
N ASN A 151 -3.60 1.06 -6.53
CA ASN A 151 -3.41 2.45 -6.93
C ASN A 151 -4.76 2.99 -7.41
N LYS A 152 -5.38 3.88 -6.62
CA LYS A 152 -6.71 4.43 -6.93
C LYS A 152 -6.64 5.87 -7.44
N GLY A 153 -7.19 6.08 -8.63
CA GLY A 153 -7.31 7.40 -9.25
C GLY A 153 -6.05 7.85 -9.99
N ALA A 154 -6.23 8.71 -10.99
CA ALA A 154 -5.15 9.17 -11.87
C ALA A 154 -4.00 9.86 -11.11
N MET A 155 -4.32 10.58 -10.03
CA MET A 155 -3.33 11.24 -9.17
C MET A 155 -2.36 10.25 -8.51
N MET A 156 -2.80 9.02 -8.26
CA MET A 156 -1.98 7.94 -7.70
C MET A 156 -1.28 7.11 -8.79
N GLY A 157 -1.34 7.55 -10.06
CA GLY A 157 -0.72 6.85 -11.19
C GLY A 157 -1.56 5.72 -11.79
N CYS A 158 -2.85 5.64 -11.45
CA CYS A 158 -3.74 4.64 -12.03
C CYS A 158 -4.14 5.01 -13.47
N SER A 159 -3.86 4.12 -14.43
CA SER A 159 -4.14 4.33 -15.86
C SER A 159 -5.46 3.72 -16.33
N ASN A 160 -6.08 2.83 -15.54
CA ASN A 160 -7.33 2.16 -15.87
C ASN A 160 -8.39 2.45 -14.78
N PRO A 161 -9.55 3.02 -15.12
CA PRO A 161 -10.59 3.37 -14.14
C PRO A 161 -11.28 2.16 -13.52
N HIS A 162 -11.16 0.96 -14.11
CA HIS A 162 -11.78 -0.26 -13.61
C HIS A 162 -11.28 -0.61 -12.19
N PRO A 163 -12.13 -1.01 -11.24
CA PRO A 163 -11.72 -1.32 -9.87
C PRO A 163 -10.82 -2.58 -9.83
N HIS A 164 -9.55 -2.41 -9.45
CA HIS A 164 -8.59 -3.51 -9.39
C HIS A 164 -7.48 -3.26 -8.36
N CYS A 165 -6.82 -4.34 -7.94
CA CYS A 165 -5.50 -4.28 -7.32
C CYS A 165 -4.45 -4.97 -8.19
N GLN A 166 -3.21 -4.84 -7.76
CA GLN A 166 -2.06 -5.53 -8.31
C GLN A 166 -1.50 -6.49 -7.27
N VAL A 167 -1.02 -7.64 -7.74
CA VAL A 167 -0.45 -8.70 -6.92
C VAL A 167 0.97 -8.94 -7.43
N CYS A 168 1.94 -8.74 -6.55
CA CYS A 168 3.37 -8.79 -6.86
C CYS A 168 4.08 -9.66 -5.82
N PRO A 169 4.17 -10.98 -6.06
CA PRO A 169 4.95 -11.88 -5.25
C PRO A 169 6.43 -11.80 -5.64
N SER A 170 7.35 -11.89 -4.69
CA SER A 170 8.79 -11.78 -4.92
C SER A 170 9.59 -12.80 -4.12
N ASN A 171 10.66 -13.33 -4.73
CA ASN A 171 11.58 -14.28 -4.09
C ASN A 171 12.53 -13.65 -3.07
N PHE A 172 12.46 -12.33 -2.90
CA PHE A 172 13.21 -11.57 -1.91
C PHE A 172 12.23 -10.76 -1.06
N LEU A 173 12.70 -10.34 0.12
CA LEU A 173 11.96 -9.43 1.00
C LEU A 173 12.24 -7.97 0.58
N PRO A 174 11.22 -7.20 0.15
CA PRO A 174 11.44 -5.81 -0.26
C PRO A 174 11.86 -4.90 0.91
N ASN A 175 12.39 -3.72 0.57
CA ASN A 175 12.99 -2.80 1.55
C ASN A 175 12.07 -2.45 2.73
N GLU A 176 10.80 -2.10 2.45
CA GLU A 176 9.86 -1.66 3.49
C GLU A 176 9.40 -2.79 4.41
N PRO A 177 9.00 -3.96 3.89
CA PRO A 177 8.80 -5.16 4.71
C PRO A 177 10.04 -5.58 5.51
N ALA A 178 11.24 -5.53 4.93
CA ALA A 178 12.48 -5.89 5.63
C ALA A 178 12.80 -4.93 6.78
N LEU A 179 12.59 -3.62 6.56
CA LEU A 179 12.73 -2.61 7.61
C LEU A 179 11.71 -2.82 8.72
N ALA A 180 10.44 -3.03 8.37
CA ALA A 180 9.37 -3.26 9.34
C ALA A 180 9.54 -4.57 10.12
N GLU A 181 10.03 -5.64 9.48
CA GLU A 181 10.39 -6.90 10.15
C GLU A 181 11.44 -6.64 11.22
N ARG A 182 12.55 -6.00 10.87
CA ARG A 182 13.64 -5.71 11.80
C ARG A 182 13.14 -4.87 12.98
N CYS A 183 12.45 -3.77 12.71
CA CYS A 183 11.93 -2.89 13.75
C CYS A 183 10.95 -3.60 14.70
N GLN A 184 10.07 -4.45 14.16
CA GLN A 184 9.13 -5.21 14.99
C GLN A 184 9.83 -6.28 15.82
N ARG A 185 10.79 -7.00 15.24
CA ARG A 185 11.60 -8.00 15.95
C ARG A 185 12.42 -7.37 17.08
N ASP A 186 13.10 -6.26 16.82
CA ASP A 186 13.89 -5.54 17.83
C ASP A 186 13.00 -5.04 18.98
N PHE A 187 11.82 -4.50 18.65
CA PHE A 187 10.85 -4.07 19.65
C PHE A 187 10.34 -5.24 20.49
N LEU A 188 9.97 -6.36 19.86
CA LEU A 188 9.50 -7.56 20.55
C LEU A 188 10.57 -8.11 21.51
N GLN A 189 11.83 -8.19 21.07
CA GLN A 189 12.94 -8.65 21.92
C GLN A 189 13.15 -7.75 23.13
N LYS A 190 12.98 -6.43 22.96
CA LYS A 190 13.20 -5.44 24.03
C LYS A 190 12.03 -5.34 25.01
N HIS A 191 10.80 -5.48 24.52
CA HIS A 191 9.60 -5.15 25.28
C HIS A 191 8.70 -6.36 25.61
N GLY A 192 8.96 -7.52 25.01
CA GLY A 192 8.19 -8.74 25.24
C GLY A 192 6.81 -8.78 24.56
N GLU A 193 6.42 -7.71 23.85
CA GLU A 193 5.13 -7.61 23.15
C GLU A 193 5.30 -7.10 21.72
N PRO A 194 4.48 -7.55 20.76
CA PRO A 194 4.51 -7.03 19.39
C PRO A 194 4.18 -5.54 19.33
N LEU A 195 5.01 -4.77 18.62
CA LEU A 195 4.93 -3.31 18.49
C LEU A 195 3.52 -2.82 18.17
N LEU A 196 2.87 -3.40 17.15
CA LEU A 196 1.55 -2.94 16.70
C LEU A 196 0.40 -3.31 17.65
N LEU A 197 0.55 -4.40 18.42
CA LEU A 197 -0.42 -4.73 19.46
C LEU A 197 -0.31 -3.75 20.63
N GLN A 198 0.92 -3.46 21.07
CA GLN A 198 1.16 -2.46 22.11
C GLN A 198 0.68 -1.07 21.67
N TYR A 199 0.94 -0.69 20.41
CA TYR A 199 0.44 0.54 19.81
C TYR A 199 -1.09 0.61 19.83
N LYS A 200 -1.78 -0.46 19.41
CA LYS A 200 -3.26 -0.54 19.44
C LYS A 200 -3.79 -0.32 20.86
N THR A 201 -3.22 -0.99 21.86
CA THR A 201 -3.62 -0.86 23.27
C THR A 201 -3.46 0.56 23.78
N GLN A 202 -2.32 1.20 23.50
CA GLN A 202 -2.06 2.58 23.89
C GLN A 202 -2.98 3.57 23.17
N PHE A 203 -3.27 3.35 21.88
CA PHE A 203 -4.18 4.19 21.11
C PHE A 203 -5.61 4.20 21.68
N ILE A 204 -6.11 3.01 22.06
CA ILE A 204 -7.42 2.87 22.71
C ILE A 204 -7.42 3.58 24.06
N ALA A 205 -6.38 3.37 24.89
CA ALA A 205 -6.28 3.98 26.21
C ALA A 205 -6.22 5.52 26.16
N LEU A 206 -5.54 6.07 25.15
CA LEU A 206 -5.37 7.52 24.98
C LEU A 206 -6.57 8.22 24.32
N SER A 207 -7.64 7.49 23.94
CA SER A 207 -8.83 8.05 23.28
C SER A 207 -8.51 8.94 22.08
N ILE A 208 -7.41 8.64 21.38
CA ILE A 208 -7.04 9.37 20.16
C ILE A 208 -8.15 9.09 19.14
N LYS A 209 -8.74 10.14 18.56
CA LYS A 209 -9.86 10.01 17.62
C LYS A 209 -9.57 8.95 16.56
N THR A 210 -10.28 7.84 16.63
CA THR A 210 -10.27 6.85 15.56
C THR A 210 -11.29 7.25 14.51
N PRO A 211 -10.95 7.18 13.20
CA PRO A 211 -11.93 7.42 12.14
C PRO A 211 -13.01 6.33 12.10
N TYR A 212 -12.69 5.10 12.54
CA TYR A 212 -13.59 3.95 12.62
C TYR A 212 -13.29 3.16 13.92
N ARG A 213 -14.26 2.42 14.45
CA ARG A 213 -14.10 1.55 15.64
C ARG A 213 -14.32 0.10 15.28
#